data_AF-A0A146LIL3-F1
#
_entry.id   AF-A0A146LIL3-F1
#
_cell.length_a   1.000
_cell.length_b   1.000
_cell.length_c   1.000
_cell.angle_alpha   90.00
_cell.angle_beta   90.00
_cell.angle_gamma   90.00
#
_symmetry.space_group_name_H-M   'P 1'
#
loop_
_entity.id
_entity.type
_entity.pdbx_description
1 polymer ?
#
loop_
_entity_poly.entity_id
_entity_poly.type
_entity_poly.pdbx_seq_one_letter_code
_entity_poly.pdbx_strand_id
1 'polypeptide(L)'
;LLELSKECKKYKSLVLTSRASEEYQKIMREYQNVTDYVEQNSGELIKGLQTYRVLYTTYFIEESRGFALPNWLGKVYPSPMRELAVSSHIWPTRTTEMKRLRGGSQPEIW
;
A
#
# COMPACT_ATOMS: atom_id res chain seq x y z
N LEU A 1 6.44 -17.39 -10.98
CA LEU A 1 6.10 -17.06 -9.59
C LEU A 1 5.13 -18.12 -9.07
N LEU A 2 5.56 -18.97 -8.13
CA LEU A 2 4.64 -19.86 -7.42
C LEU A 2 3.81 -18.97 -6.49
N GLU A 3 2.54 -18.79 -6.82
CA GLU A 3 1.62 -18.05 -5.96
C GLU A 3 1.25 -18.95 -4.78
N LEU A 4 1.87 -18.69 -3.62
CA LEU A 4 1.49 -19.31 -2.35
C LEU A 4 0.19 -18.67 -1.86
N SER A 5 -0.90 -18.87 -2.61
CA SER A 5 -2.21 -18.22 -2.44
C SER A 5 -3.10 -18.91 -1.39
N LYS A 6 -2.57 -19.85 -0.60
CA LYS A 6 -3.36 -20.53 0.43
C LYS A 6 -3.75 -19.53 1.51
N GLU A 7 -5.06 -19.32 1.70
CA GLU A 7 -5.57 -18.41 2.72
C GLU A 7 -5.07 -18.83 4.12
N CYS A 8 -4.31 -17.94 4.77
CA CYS A 8 -3.84 -18.11 6.13
C CYS A 8 -4.63 -17.18 7.07
N LYS A 9 -5.59 -17.74 7.81
CA LYS A 9 -6.43 -16.98 8.76
C LYS A 9 -5.59 -16.21 9.78
N LYS A 10 -4.52 -16.82 10.28
CA LYS A 10 -3.59 -16.19 11.23
C LYS A 10 -2.90 -14.96 10.63
N TYR A 11 -2.36 -15.09 9.41
CA TYR A 11 -1.74 -13.96 8.71
C TYR A 11 -2.73 -12.83 8.45
N LYS A 12 -3.95 -13.15 7.99
CA LYS A 12 -5.02 -12.17 7.77
C LYS A 12 -5.35 -11.40 9.05
N SER A 13 -5.48 -12.11 10.18
CA SER A 13 -5.69 -11.48 11.48
C SER A 13 -4.52 -10.57 11.88
N LEU A 14 -3.27 -11.02 11.73
CA LEU A 14 -2.08 -10.22 12.03
C LEU A 14 -2.03 -8.93 11.20
N VAL A 15 -2.32 -9.00 9.89
CA VAL A 15 -2.38 -7.82 9.03
C VAL A 15 -3.48 -6.87 9.50
N LEU A 16 -4.67 -7.36 9.79
CA LEU A 16 -5.78 -6.52 10.28
C LEU A 16 -5.44 -5.85 11.62
N THR A 17 -4.94 -6.61 12.60
CA THR A 17 -4.52 -6.07 13.90
C THR A 17 -3.37 -5.07 13.76
N SER A 18 -2.42 -5.32 12.85
CA SER A 18 -1.32 -4.36 12.62
C SER A 18 -1.81 -3.01 12.11
N ARG A 19 -2.91 -2.95 11.34
CA ARG A 19 -3.49 -1.68 10.88
C ARG A 19 -4.11 -0.86 12.02
N ALA A 20 -4.49 -1.50 13.12
CA ALA A 20 -4.96 -0.81 14.32
C ALA A 20 -3.81 -0.29 15.21
N SER A 21 -2.54 -0.61 14.88
CA SER A 21 -1.39 -0.15 15.67
C SER A 21 -1.15 1.35 15.52
N GLU A 22 -0.61 1.96 16.58
CA GLU A 22 -0.29 3.38 16.62
C GLU A 22 0.69 3.79 15.50
N GLU A 23 1.61 2.91 15.13
CA GLU A 23 2.55 3.14 14.03
C GLU A 23 1.84 3.28 12.68
N TYR A 24 0.85 2.43 12.40
CA TYR A 24 0.05 2.54 11.17
C TYR A 24 -0.77 3.84 11.17
N GLN A 25 -1.41 4.14 12.29
CA GLN A 25 -2.26 5.31 12.44
C GLN A 25 -1.44 6.60 12.35
N LYS A 26 -0.19 6.61 12.87
CA LYS A 26 0.74 7.72 12.74
C LYS A 26 1.06 8.01 11.27
N ILE A 27 1.37 7.00 10.48
CA ILE A 27 1.59 7.16 9.02
C ILE A 27 0.33 7.74 8.38
N MET A 28 -0.86 7.18 8.64
CA MET A 28 -2.09 7.68 8.03
C MET A 28 -2.39 9.14 8.41
N ARG A 29 -2.06 9.56 9.64
CA ARG A 29 -2.21 10.96 10.08
C ARG A 29 -1.18 11.89 9.45
N GLU A 30 0.08 11.46 9.30
CA GLU A 30 1.13 12.25 8.65
C GLU A 30 0.76 12.62 7.21
N TYR A 31 0.08 11.71 6.50
CA TYR A 31 -0.39 11.94 5.13
C TYR A 31 -1.88 12.29 5.05
N GLN A 32 -2.49 12.81 6.13
CA GLN A 32 -3.90 13.19 6.13
C GLN A 32 -4.21 14.22 5.03
N ASN A 33 -3.40 15.29 4.92
CA ASN A 33 -3.62 16.32 3.90
C ASN A 33 -3.55 15.76 2.47
N VAL A 34 -2.68 14.77 2.23
CA VAL A 34 -2.56 14.06 0.95
C VAL A 34 -3.80 13.20 0.73
N THR A 35 -4.26 12.51 1.78
CA THR A 35 -5.46 11.68 1.77
C THR A 35 -6.68 12.51 1.39
N ASP A 36 -6.94 13.59 2.10
CA ASP A 36 -8.09 14.47 1.86
C ASP A 36 -8.05 15.03 0.43
N TYR A 37 -6.87 15.44 -0.05
CA TYR A 37 -6.70 15.94 -1.41
C TYR A 37 -6.97 14.85 -2.47
N VAL A 38 -6.44 13.65 -2.28
CA VAL A 38 -6.66 12.53 -3.21
C VAL A 38 -8.12 12.11 -3.21
N GLU A 39 -8.78 11.99 -2.05
CA GLU A 39 -10.20 11.64 -1.96
C GLU A 39 -11.07 12.67 -2.69
N GLN A 40 -10.80 13.97 -2.47
CA GLN A 40 -11.56 15.05 -3.10
C GLN A 40 -11.42 15.06 -4.63
N ASN A 41 -10.23 14.78 -5.17
CA ASN A 41 -9.97 14.88 -6.61
C ASN A 41 -10.20 13.57 -7.37
N SER A 42 -10.01 12.42 -6.73
CA SER A 42 -10.22 11.10 -7.36
C SER A 42 -11.64 10.57 -7.19
N GLY A 43 -12.36 11.02 -6.16
CA GLY A 43 -13.67 10.46 -5.77
C GLY A 43 -13.59 9.09 -5.10
N GLU A 44 -12.39 8.55 -4.89
CA GLU A 44 -12.17 7.25 -4.23
C GLU A 44 -11.86 7.46 -2.74
N LEU A 45 -12.58 6.74 -1.87
CA LEU A 45 -12.32 6.76 -0.43
C LEU A 45 -11.08 5.93 -0.09
N ILE A 46 -10.10 6.55 0.58
CA ILE A 46 -8.86 5.92 1.01
C ILE A 46 -9.10 5.11 2.28
N LYS A 47 -9.27 3.79 2.11
CA LYS A 47 -9.43 2.83 3.22
C LYS A 47 -8.11 2.41 3.86
N GLY A 48 -6.99 2.92 3.36
CA GLY A 48 -5.63 2.65 3.85
C GLY A 48 -4.61 2.50 2.73
N LEU A 49 -3.40 2.01 3.08
CA LEU A 49 -2.26 1.94 2.17
C LEU A 49 -2.51 1.14 0.88
N GLN A 50 -3.44 0.19 0.90
CA GLN A 50 -3.76 -0.60 -0.30
C GLN A 50 -4.44 0.22 -1.40
N THR A 51 -5.24 1.23 -1.04
CA THR A 51 -5.86 2.11 -2.04
C THR A 51 -4.79 2.94 -2.75
N TYR A 52 -3.80 3.46 -2.02
CA TYR A 52 -2.64 4.14 -2.61
C TYR A 52 -1.84 3.27 -3.57
N ARG A 53 -1.66 1.99 -3.27
CA ARG A 53 -1.01 1.05 -4.18
C ARG A 53 -1.76 0.98 -5.52
N VAL A 54 -3.08 0.81 -5.45
CA VAL A 54 -3.92 0.69 -6.65
C VAL A 54 -3.85 1.99 -7.47
N LEU A 55 -4.12 3.14 -6.84
CA LEU A 55 -4.08 4.44 -7.50
C LEU A 55 -2.71 4.72 -8.13
N TYR A 56 -1.63 4.56 -7.38
CA TYR A 56 -0.27 4.79 -7.87
C TYR A 56 0.05 3.86 -9.05
N THR A 57 -0.26 2.57 -8.96
CA THR A 57 -0.01 1.62 -10.06
C THR A 57 -0.84 1.97 -11.30
N THR A 58 -2.09 2.39 -11.14
CA THR A 58 -2.93 2.84 -12.26
C THR A 58 -2.30 4.03 -12.98
N TYR A 59 -1.99 5.11 -12.27
CA TYR A 59 -1.40 6.31 -12.88
C TYR A 59 -0.02 6.04 -13.48
N PHE A 60 0.78 5.18 -12.84
CA PHE A 60 2.05 4.73 -13.40
C PHE A 60 1.87 3.99 -14.74
N ILE A 61 0.89 3.10 -14.83
CA ILE A 61 0.60 2.38 -16.08
C ILE A 61 0.10 3.35 -17.15
N GLU A 62 -0.81 4.26 -16.82
CA GLU A 62 -1.34 5.27 -17.74
C GLU A 62 -0.22 6.13 -18.33
N GLU A 63 0.62 6.70 -17.47
CA GLU A 63 1.80 7.49 -17.87
C GLU A 63 2.75 6.67 -18.74
N SER A 64 3.05 5.43 -18.35
CA SER A 64 3.95 4.54 -19.11
C SER A 64 3.43 4.18 -20.50
N ARG A 65 2.11 4.28 -20.72
CA ARG A 65 1.45 4.04 -22.01
C ARG A 65 1.18 5.32 -22.79
N GLY A 66 1.67 6.47 -22.31
CA GLY A 66 1.52 7.77 -22.98
C GLY A 66 0.16 8.42 -22.80
N PHE A 67 -0.66 7.98 -21.84
CA PHE A 67 -1.90 8.68 -21.50
C PHE A 67 -1.62 9.93 -20.69
N ALA A 68 -2.38 10.99 -20.94
CA ALA A 68 -2.30 12.22 -20.16
C ALA A 68 -2.92 12.00 -18.78
N LEU A 69 -2.16 12.32 -17.74
CA LEU A 69 -2.63 12.26 -16.36
C LEU A 69 -3.48 13.51 -16.02
N PRO A 70 -4.49 13.36 -15.15
CA PRO A 70 -5.25 14.49 -14.60
C PRO A 70 -4.36 15.57 -13.97
N ASN A 71 -4.67 16.85 -14.23
CA ASN A 71 -3.88 18.00 -13.76
C ASN A 71 -3.64 18.04 -12.24
N TRP A 72 -4.61 17.56 -11.45
CA TRP A 72 -4.51 17.57 -9.99
C TRP A 72 -3.39 16.64 -9.46
N LEU A 73 -3.00 15.62 -10.23
CA LEU A 73 -1.96 14.67 -9.83
C LEU A 73 -0.59 15.33 -9.67
N GLY A 74 -0.33 16.47 -10.31
CA GLY A 74 0.96 17.16 -10.20
C GLY A 74 1.36 17.57 -8.77
N LYS A 75 0.41 17.60 -7.82
CA LYS A 75 0.70 17.88 -6.40
C LYS A 75 1.05 16.65 -5.57
N VAL A 76 0.72 15.45 -6.06
CA VAL A 76 0.80 14.21 -5.26
C VAL A 76 1.45 13.02 -5.95
N TYR A 77 1.57 13.05 -7.28
CA TYR A 77 2.19 12.03 -8.10
C TYR A 77 3.49 12.58 -8.74
N PRO A 78 4.59 11.80 -8.76
CA PRO A 78 4.71 10.48 -8.16
C PRO A 78 4.84 10.51 -6.63
N SER A 79 5.31 11.61 -6.04
CA SER A 79 5.49 11.77 -4.59
C SER A 79 4.52 12.82 -4.03
N PRO A 80 3.94 12.65 -2.82
CA PRO A 80 4.19 11.58 -1.83
C PRO A 80 3.46 10.25 -2.06
N MET A 81 2.61 10.13 -3.07
CA MET A 81 1.78 8.92 -3.27
C MET A 81 2.59 7.63 -3.42
N ARG A 82 3.81 7.71 -3.99
CA ARG A 82 4.77 6.61 -4.08
C ARG A 82 5.13 6.06 -2.70
N GLU A 83 5.34 6.91 -1.69
CA GLU A 83 5.78 6.49 -0.36
C GLU A 83 4.69 5.65 0.34
N LEU A 84 3.43 6.04 0.18
CA LEU A 84 2.28 5.30 0.67
C LEU A 84 2.08 3.98 -0.09
N ALA A 85 2.29 4.00 -1.41
CA ALA A 85 2.27 2.80 -2.24
C ALA A 85 3.38 1.81 -1.86
N VAL A 86 4.61 2.28 -1.61
CA VAL A 86 5.72 1.46 -1.11
C VAL A 86 5.41 0.92 0.29
N SER A 87 4.88 1.76 1.18
CA SER A 87 4.45 1.36 2.52
C SER A 87 3.43 0.23 2.47
N SER A 88 2.53 0.22 1.49
CA SER A 88 1.56 -0.86 1.27
C SER A 88 2.22 -2.22 0.98
N HIS A 89 3.43 -2.23 0.42
CA HIS A 89 4.19 -3.42 0.10
C HIS A 89 4.98 -3.95 1.31
N ILE A 90 5.52 -3.02 2.10
CA ILE A 90 6.32 -3.28 3.32
C ILE A 90 5.43 -3.70 4.49
N TRP A 91 4.27 -3.06 4.67
CA TRP A 91 3.41 -3.27 5.84
C TRP A 91 3.04 -4.76 6.09
N PRO A 92 2.65 -5.53 5.07
CA PRO A 92 2.30 -6.94 5.25
C PRO A 92 3.51 -7.84 5.54
N THR A 93 4.73 -7.30 5.57
CA THR A 93 5.99 -7.98 5.92
C THR A 93 6.74 -7.27 7.05
N ARG A 94 6.07 -6.44 7.87
CA ARG A 94 6.77 -5.63 8.89
C ARG A 94 7.37 -6.45 10.04
N THR A 95 6.75 -7.56 10.43
CA THR A 95 7.25 -8.43 11.51
C THR A 95 7.82 -9.73 10.97
N THR A 96 8.74 -10.35 11.72
CA THR A 96 9.32 -11.67 11.38
C THR A 96 8.23 -12.72 11.18
N GLU A 97 7.20 -12.72 12.02
CA GLU A 97 6.07 -13.64 11.87
C GLU A 97 5.28 -13.40 10.58
N MET A 98 5.00 -12.14 10.25
CA MET A 98 4.27 -11.80 9.01
C MET A 98 5.08 -12.16 7.76
N LYS A 99 6.41 -11.94 7.76
CA LYS A 99 7.31 -12.37 6.67
C LYS A 99 7.22 -13.88 6.45
N ARG A 100 7.39 -14.65 7.52
CA ARG A 100 7.34 -16.13 7.48
C ARG A 100 6.00 -16.66 7.00
N LEU A 101 4.90 -16.03 7.42
CA LEU A 101 3.55 -16.47 7.03
C LEU A 101 3.17 -16.03 5.60
N ARG A 102 3.71 -14.91 5.10
CA ARG A 102 3.44 -14.41 3.74
C ARG A 102 4.28 -15.09 2.67
N GLY A 103 5.58 -15.28 2.93
CA GLY A 103 6.52 -15.89 1.98
C GLY A 103 6.51 -17.42 1.98
N GLY A 104 5.77 -18.05 2.89
CA GLY A 104 5.94 -19.46 3.23
C GLY A 104 7.25 -19.69 3.99
N SER A 105 7.56 -20.95 4.31
CA SER A 105 8.89 -21.34 4.77
C SER A 105 9.89 -21.13 3.63
N GLN A 106 10.36 -19.91 3.42
CA GLN A 106 11.62 -19.73 2.73
C GLN A 106 12.68 -20.38 3.64
N PRO A 107 13.38 -21.44 3.19
CA PRO A 107 14.57 -21.88 3.90
C PRO A 107 15.50 -20.66 3.98
N GLU A 108 16.09 -20.42 5.15
CA GLU A 108 17.21 -19.49 5.26
C GLU A 108 18.33 -20.04 4.37
N ILE A 109 18.42 -19.54 3.14
CA ILE A 109 19.57 -19.81 2.28
C ILE A 109 20.59 -18.73 2.65
N TRP A 110 21.48 -19.12 3.56
CA TRP A 110 22.78 -18.48 3.79
C TRP A 110 23.67 -18.69 2.56
#